data_AF-A0AAJ2X495-F1
#
_entry.id   AF-A0AAJ2X495-F1
#
_cell.length_a   1.000
_cell.length_b   1.000
_cell.length_c   1.000
_cell.angle_alpha   90.00
_cell.angle_beta   90.00
_cell.angle_gamma   90.00
#
_symmetry.space_group_name_H-M   'P 1'
#
loop_
_entity.id
_entity.type
_entity.pdbx_description
1 polymer ?
#
loop_
_entity_poly.entity_id
_entity_poly.type
_entity_poly.pdbx_seq_one_letter_code
_entity_poly.pdbx_strand_id
1 'polypeptide(L)'
;MRPNLQDMRSRMRGLWSSIVTATMLAACGASKAPQSERQDLFLSQPFRVDATDEHVRFEFEATPDNVNLTQPYIVGLTLSRKGSIDPVTMLNKSESPVRYALKVEACKWVGDRCLEIKTEDAFQEYMREEPSRKKFFDWRKGKDEVKYIDIGAHTSNSSDWVVCSLPLESYGRYRIDISTQPSNPTLKDPTAQVSVQKRWTSSK
;
A
#
# COMPACT_ATOMS: atom_id res chain seq x y z
N MET A 1 -1.52 -58.70 -64.24
CA MET A 1 -0.27 -58.55 -65.04
C MET A 1 0.90 -58.34 -64.09
N ARG A 2 2.06 -58.95 -64.35
CA ARG A 2 3.38 -58.52 -63.82
C ARG A 2 3.98 -57.50 -64.81
N PRO A 3 4.84 -56.56 -64.36
CA PRO A 3 6.29 -56.80 -64.19
C PRO A 3 6.69 -57.05 -62.70
N ASN A 4 7.89 -57.47 -62.24
CA ASN A 4 9.24 -57.78 -62.79
C ASN A 4 10.10 -56.57 -63.27
N LEU A 5 11.43 -56.53 -63.23
CA LEU A 5 12.52 -57.36 -62.69
C LEU A 5 13.74 -56.40 -62.41
N GLN A 6 14.87 -56.93 -61.92
CA GLN A 6 16.23 -56.33 -61.90
C GLN A 6 16.57 -55.25 -60.84
N ASP A 7 17.76 -55.24 -60.23
CA ASP A 7 18.77 -56.31 -60.07
C ASP A 7 19.76 -56.02 -58.89
N MET A 8 20.57 -57.01 -58.52
CA MET A 8 21.97 -56.97 -58.01
C MET A 8 22.56 -55.64 -57.45
N ARG A 9 23.36 -55.61 -56.37
CA ARG A 9 24.39 -56.58 -55.94
C ARG A 9 24.92 -56.25 -54.53
N SER A 10 25.30 -57.29 -53.77
CA SER A 10 26.06 -57.17 -52.51
C SER A 10 27.48 -56.62 -52.71
N ARG A 11 28.03 -55.89 -51.71
CA ARG A 11 29.41 -56.14 -51.21
C ARG A 11 29.79 -55.41 -49.89
N MET A 12 30.07 -56.24 -48.87
CA MET A 12 31.26 -56.23 -47.99
C MET A 12 31.63 -55.05 -47.05
N ARG A 13 31.89 -55.44 -45.79
CA ARG A 13 32.77 -54.82 -44.75
C ARG A 13 32.25 -53.48 -44.15
N GLY A 14 32.39 -53.21 -42.86
CA GLY A 14 32.89 -54.01 -41.74
C GLY A 14 33.23 -53.10 -40.53
N LEU A 15 33.40 -53.70 -39.34
CA LEU A 15 34.01 -53.14 -38.11
C LEU A 15 33.37 -51.89 -37.43
N TRP A 16 33.17 -52.04 -36.10
CA TRP A 16 33.28 -51.01 -35.03
C TRP A 16 32.17 -49.92 -35.03
N SER A 17 31.53 -49.54 -33.92
CA SER A 17 31.95 -49.47 -32.52
C SER A 17 30.76 -49.58 -31.55
N SER A 18 31.01 -50.08 -30.35
CA SER A 18 30.08 -49.98 -29.22
C SER A 18 29.95 -48.53 -28.76
N ILE A 19 28.74 -47.98 -28.73
CA ILE A 19 28.43 -46.74 -27.99
C ILE A 19 27.50 -47.10 -26.83
N VAL A 20 28.09 -47.21 -25.64
CA VAL A 20 27.34 -47.28 -24.38
C VAL A 20 26.73 -45.89 -24.15
N THR A 21 25.44 -45.75 -24.40
CA THR A 21 24.73 -44.49 -24.14
C THR A 21 24.37 -44.44 -22.67
N ALA A 22 25.11 -43.64 -21.89
CA ALA A 22 24.87 -43.49 -20.46
C ALA A 22 23.52 -42.78 -20.23
N THR A 23 22.56 -43.49 -19.63
CA THR A 23 21.31 -42.91 -19.14
C THR A 23 21.58 -42.06 -17.91
N MET A 24 21.82 -40.76 -18.11
CA MET A 24 21.80 -39.80 -17.00
C MET A 24 20.39 -39.74 -16.43
N LEU A 25 20.22 -40.21 -15.18
CA LEU A 25 19.00 -39.97 -14.43
C LEU A 25 18.87 -38.48 -14.16
N ALA A 26 17.98 -37.82 -14.91
CA ALA A 26 17.58 -36.44 -14.63
C ALA A 26 16.85 -36.41 -13.29
N ALA A 27 17.56 -35.99 -12.23
CA ALA A 27 16.98 -35.77 -10.92
C ALA A 27 15.94 -34.64 -11.01
N CYS A 28 14.66 -35.02 -11.04
CA CYS A 28 13.55 -34.10 -10.94
C CYS A 28 13.43 -33.58 -9.50
N GLY A 29 14.41 -32.79 -9.06
CA GLY A 29 14.27 -31.93 -7.91
C GLY A 29 13.20 -30.89 -8.25
N ALA A 30 12.01 -31.04 -7.68
CA ALA A 30 10.90 -30.13 -7.91
C ALA A 30 11.32 -28.71 -7.51
N SER A 31 11.59 -27.87 -8.52
CA SER A 31 11.79 -26.44 -8.32
C SER A 31 10.52 -25.88 -7.71
N LYS A 32 10.62 -25.49 -6.43
CA LYS A 32 9.56 -24.78 -5.71
C LYS A 32 9.09 -23.64 -6.61
N ALA A 33 7.82 -23.67 -7.01
CA ALA A 33 7.27 -22.67 -7.92
C ALA A 33 7.62 -21.27 -7.38
N PRO A 34 8.08 -20.33 -8.23
CA PRO A 34 8.42 -19.00 -7.78
C PRO A 34 7.20 -18.43 -7.04
N GLN A 35 7.38 -18.10 -5.77
CA GLN A 35 6.32 -17.45 -5.01
C GLN A 35 6.07 -16.13 -5.71
N SER A 36 4.89 -15.98 -6.33
CA SER A 36 4.46 -14.70 -6.88
C SER A 36 4.64 -13.65 -5.79
N GLU A 37 5.47 -12.64 -6.04
CA GLU A 37 5.61 -11.52 -5.15
C GLU A 37 4.23 -10.86 -5.04
N ARG A 38 3.69 -10.80 -3.83
CA ARG A 38 2.41 -10.12 -3.58
C ARG A 38 2.64 -8.62 -3.81
N GLN A 39 1.80 -8.01 -4.63
CA GLN A 39 1.82 -6.56 -4.81
C GLN A 39 1.11 -5.92 -3.62
N ASP A 40 1.87 -5.55 -2.58
CA ASP A 40 1.33 -4.83 -1.43
C ASP A 40 0.45 -3.65 -1.89
N LEU A 41 -0.78 -3.56 -1.38
CA LEU A 41 -1.72 -2.48 -1.67
C LEU A 41 -1.06 -1.11 -1.50
N PHE A 42 -0.99 -0.37 -2.61
CA PHE A 42 -0.56 1.02 -2.67
C PHE A 42 -1.41 1.76 -3.71
N LEU A 43 -2.23 2.69 -3.23
CA LEU A 43 -3.02 3.61 -4.06
C LEU A 43 -2.62 5.02 -3.67
N SER A 44 -2.35 5.92 -4.63
CA SER A 44 -2.18 7.34 -4.35
C SER A 44 -2.90 8.21 -5.39
N GLN A 45 -3.27 9.42 -4.98
CA GLN A 45 -3.82 10.47 -5.85
C GLN A 45 -3.25 11.83 -5.41
N PRO A 46 -3.04 12.77 -6.35
CA PRO A 46 -2.75 14.16 -6.02
C PRO A 46 -3.82 14.73 -5.07
N PHE A 47 -3.42 15.63 -4.17
CA PHE A 47 -4.32 16.20 -3.17
C PHE A 47 -3.94 17.64 -2.85
N ARG A 48 -4.85 18.58 -3.12
CA ARG A 48 -4.64 20.02 -2.91
C ARG A 48 -4.78 20.41 -1.44
N VAL A 49 -3.66 20.36 -0.72
CA VAL A 49 -3.56 20.74 0.71
C VAL A 49 -3.82 22.23 1.02
N ASP A 50 -3.96 23.07 -0.01
CA ASP A 50 -4.27 24.49 0.09
C ASP A 50 -5.76 24.82 -0.10
N ALA A 51 -6.57 23.86 -0.58
CA ALA A 51 -7.99 24.05 -0.85
C ALA A 51 -8.87 23.68 0.37
N THR A 52 -10.02 24.33 0.48
CA THR A 52 -10.95 24.14 1.62
C THR A 52 -11.97 23.02 1.39
N ASP A 53 -12.13 22.60 0.14
CA ASP A 53 -13.14 21.70 -0.40
C ASP A 53 -12.55 20.53 -1.21
N GLU A 54 -11.24 20.30 -1.12
CA GLU A 54 -10.57 19.19 -1.80
C GLU A 54 -11.09 17.85 -1.28
N HIS A 55 -11.39 16.95 -2.21
CA HIS A 55 -11.93 15.63 -1.92
C HIS A 55 -11.37 14.57 -2.87
N VAL A 56 -10.85 13.48 -2.32
CA VAL A 56 -10.38 12.29 -3.04
C VAL A 56 -11.15 11.05 -2.59
N ARG A 57 -11.50 10.20 -3.55
CA ARG A 57 -12.08 8.87 -3.30
C ARG A 57 -11.15 7.77 -3.80
N PHE A 58 -10.92 6.77 -2.96
CA PHE A 58 -10.38 5.47 -3.34
C PHE A 58 -11.48 4.41 -3.28
N GLU A 59 -11.62 3.60 -4.33
CA GLU A 59 -12.36 2.34 -4.30
C GLU A 59 -11.44 1.21 -4.74
N PHE A 60 -11.42 0.12 -3.98
CA PHE A 60 -10.55 -1.02 -4.26
C PHE A 60 -11.12 -2.32 -3.72
N GLU A 61 -10.58 -3.45 -4.19
CA GLU A 61 -10.86 -4.77 -3.65
C GLU A 61 -9.61 -5.32 -2.96
N ALA A 62 -9.76 -5.63 -1.67
CA ALA A 62 -8.74 -6.32 -0.89
C ALA A 62 -8.85 -7.83 -1.17
N THR A 63 -7.79 -8.41 -1.72
CA THR A 63 -7.66 -9.83 -2.03
C THR A 63 -6.42 -10.42 -1.34
N PRO A 64 -6.26 -11.75 -1.26
CA PRO A 64 -5.04 -12.37 -0.74
C PRO A 64 -3.76 -12.03 -1.52
N ASP A 65 -3.89 -11.48 -2.72
CA ASP A 65 -2.77 -11.13 -3.61
C ASP A 65 -2.22 -9.73 -3.34
N ASN A 66 -3.06 -8.81 -2.83
CA ASN A 66 -2.70 -7.41 -2.57
C ASN A 66 -2.77 -6.98 -1.09
N VAL A 67 -3.50 -7.72 -0.25
CA VAL A 67 -3.67 -7.40 1.17
C VAL A 67 -3.29 -8.58 2.04
N ASN A 68 -2.46 -8.32 3.06
CA ASN A 68 -2.17 -9.25 4.14
C ASN A 68 -2.89 -8.76 5.40
N LEU A 69 -4.01 -9.40 5.76
CA LEU A 69 -4.86 -9.01 6.90
C LEU A 69 -4.15 -9.06 8.28
N THR A 70 -2.92 -9.60 8.36
CA THR A 70 -2.08 -9.55 9.57
C THR A 70 -1.18 -8.32 9.64
N GLN A 71 -1.23 -7.41 8.65
CA GLN A 71 -0.42 -6.20 8.58
C GLN A 71 -1.29 -4.95 8.79
N PRO A 72 -0.76 -3.91 9.45
CA PRO A 72 -1.45 -2.63 9.57
C PRO A 72 -1.46 -1.89 8.22
N TYR A 73 -2.60 -1.27 7.90
CA TYR A 73 -2.78 -0.35 6.78
C TYR A 73 -3.09 1.05 7.30
N ILE A 74 -2.82 2.07 6.48
CA ILE A 74 -2.99 3.48 6.80
C ILE A 74 -3.61 4.25 5.64
N VAL A 75 -4.23 5.38 5.98
CA VAL A 75 -4.30 6.53 5.09
C VAL A 75 -3.04 7.38 5.33
N GLY A 76 -2.29 7.67 4.28
CA GLY A 76 -1.08 8.48 4.32
C GLY A 76 -1.24 9.82 3.59
N LEU A 77 -0.45 10.81 4.00
CA LEU A 77 -0.29 12.11 3.32
C LEU A 77 1.20 12.36 3.07
N THR A 78 1.61 12.37 1.80
CA THR A 78 2.97 12.69 1.37
C THR A 78 3.02 14.16 0.95
N LEU A 79 3.99 14.90 1.50
CA LEU A 79 4.27 16.29 1.21
C LEU A 79 5.71 16.47 0.70
N SER A 80 5.92 17.31 -0.30
CA SER A 80 7.24 17.82 -0.66
C SER A 80 7.78 18.73 0.43
N ARG A 81 9.07 18.54 0.75
CA ARG A 81 9.85 19.47 1.59
C ARG A 81 10.63 20.50 0.76
N LYS A 82 10.53 20.41 -0.58
CA LYS A 82 11.06 21.40 -1.52
C LYS A 82 10.01 22.50 -1.71
N GLY A 83 10.40 23.74 -1.46
CA GLY A 83 9.55 24.91 -1.61
C GLY A 83 10.10 26.10 -0.82
N SER A 84 9.34 27.19 -0.77
CA SER A 84 9.67 28.36 0.05
C SER A 84 9.38 28.15 1.55
N ILE A 85 8.59 27.12 1.90
CA ILE A 85 8.22 26.76 3.27
C ILE A 85 8.30 25.24 3.37
N ASP A 86 9.11 24.72 4.30
CA ASP A 86 9.13 23.29 4.64
C ASP A 86 7.90 22.96 5.52
N PRO A 87 6.98 22.08 5.08
CA PRO A 87 5.77 21.76 5.84
C PRO A 87 6.09 21.10 7.20
N VAL A 88 7.19 20.33 7.30
CA VAL A 88 7.63 19.72 8.57
C VAL A 88 7.99 20.80 9.56
N THR A 89 8.79 21.79 9.13
CA THR A 89 9.13 22.94 9.96
C THR A 89 7.89 23.76 10.30
N MET A 90 6.98 24.02 9.35
CA MET A 90 5.80 24.86 9.59
C MET A 90 4.85 24.28 10.64
N LEU A 91 4.53 22.98 10.55
CA LEU A 91 3.56 22.33 11.45
C LEU A 91 4.14 22.11 12.86
N ASN A 92 5.44 21.82 12.97
CA ASN A 92 6.11 21.53 14.24
C ASN A 92 6.63 22.79 14.98
N LYS A 93 6.71 23.96 14.33
CA LYS A 93 7.33 25.16 14.92
C LYS A 93 6.32 26.06 15.63
N SER A 94 5.94 25.71 16.86
CA SER A 94 5.47 26.66 17.90
C SER A 94 5.26 25.96 19.25
N GLU A 95 5.02 26.72 20.32
CA GLU A 95 4.55 26.21 21.62
C GLU A 95 3.14 25.61 21.58
N SER A 96 2.42 25.77 20.46
CA SER A 96 1.10 25.19 20.20
C SER A 96 1.04 24.72 18.75
N PRO A 97 1.67 23.57 18.42
CA PRO A 97 1.87 23.12 17.04
C PRO A 97 0.56 23.10 16.25
N VAL A 98 0.64 23.61 15.01
CA VAL A 98 -0.55 23.80 14.18
C VAL A 98 -0.88 22.47 13.54
N ARG A 99 -2.06 21.93 13.87
CA ARG A 99 -2.43 20.58 13.49
C ARG A 99 -3.18 20.61 12.17
N TYR A 100 -2.55 20.10 11.12
CA TYR A 100 -3.23 19.82 9.85
C TYR A 100 -4.11 18.56 10.02
N ALA A 101 -5.31 18.59 9.47
CA ALA A 101 -6.31 17.55 9.65
C ALA A 101 -7.06 17.24 8.35
N LEU A 102 -7.49 15.99 8.23
CA LEU A 102 -8.35 15.51 7.15
C LEU A 102 -9.58 14.86 7.75
N LYS A 103 -10.72 14.93 7.07
CA LYS A 103 -11.85 14.05 7.36
C LYS A 103 -11.66 12.78 6.54
N VAL A 104 -11.76 11.63 7.19
CA VAL A 104 -11.64 10.31 6.55
C VAL A 104 -12.88 9.49 6.87
N GLU A 105 -13.68 9.21 5.86
CA GLU A 105 -14.79 8.26 5.94
C GLU A 105 -14.38 6.98 5.22
N ALA A 106 -14.43 5.84 5.91
CA ALA A 106 -14.08 4.55 5.37
C ALA A 106 -15.29 3.61 5.47
N CYS A 107 -15.55 2.81 4.45
CA CYS A 107 -16.58 1.77 4.52
C CYS A 107 -16.23 0.53 3.69
N LYS A 108 -16.75 -0.62 4.14
CA LYS A 108 -16.67 -1.92 3.44
C LYS A 108 -18.02 -2.24 2.81
N TRP A 109 -18.03 -2.67 1.56
CA TRP A 109 -19.23 -3.18 0.91
C TRP A 109 -19.58 -4.59 1.44
N VAL A 110 -20.81 -4.76 1.89
CA VAL A 110 -21.42 -6.03 2.34
C VAL A 110 -22.78 -6.13 1.64
N GLY A 111 -22.81 -6.89 0.54
CA GLY A 111 -23.89 -6.76 -0.45
C GLY A 111 -23.95 -5.33 -0.97
N ASP A 112 -25.16 -4.78 -1.06
CA ASP A 112 -25.41 -3.42 -1.58
C ASP A 112 -25.19 -2.30 -0.54
N ARG A 113 -24.72 -2.63 0.67
CA ARG A 113 -24.50 -1.67 1.77
C ARG A 113 -23.02 -1.41 1.99
N CYS A 114 -22.60 -0.15 2.01
CA CYS A 114 -21.28 0.23 2.52
C CYS A 114 -21.38 0.45 4.03
N LEU A 115 -20.81 -0.47 4.82
CA LEU A 115 -20.79 -0.42 6.28
C LEU A 115 -19.56 0.35 6.77
N GLU A 116 -19.76 1.31 7.66
CA GLU A 116 -18.69 2.16 8.21
C GLU A 116 -17.57 1.34 8.86
N ILE A 117 -16.33 1.76 8.58
CA ILE A 117 -15.11 1.26 9.22
C ILE A 117 -14.58 2.39 10.10
N LYS A 118 -14.41 2.09 11.40
CA LYS A 118 -13.77 3.04 12.31
C LYS A 118 -12.29 3.14 12.01
N THR A 119 -11.83 4.34 11.69
CA THR A 119 -10.41 4.69 11.58
C THR A 119 -9.98 5.45 12.84
N GLU A 120 -8.71 5.33 13.25
CA GLU A 120 -8.14 6.06 14.40
C GLU A 120 -6.91 6.83 13.95
N ASP A 121 -6.79 8.11 14.30
CA ASP A 121 -5.50 8.80 14.21
C ASP A 121 -4.62 8.50 15.44
N ALA A 122 -3.34 8.88 15.38
CA ALA A 122 -2.38 8.57 16.45
C ALA A 122 -2.82 9.14 17.82
N PHE A 123 -3.55 10.24 17.87
CA PHE A 123 -4.04 10.81 19.14
C PHE A 123 -5.21 10.02 19.71
N GLN A 124 -6.08 9.45 18.85
CA GLN A 124 -7.11 8.49 19.28
C GLN A 124 -6.45 7.19 19.78
N GLU A 125 -5.43 6.70 19.08
CA GLU A 125 -4.59 5.56 19.48
C GLU A 125 -3.94 5.82 20.88
N TYR A 126 -3.29 6.97 21.08
CA TYR A 126 -2.72 7.38 22.37
C TYR A 126 -3.76 7.51 23.50
N MET A 127 -4.97 8.03 23.22
CA MET A 127 -6.04 8.11 24.23
C MET A 127 -6.60 6.74 24.63
N ARG A 128 -6.59 5.77 23.70
CA ARG A 128 -7.01 4.39 23.95
C ARG A 128 -5.98 3.65 24.82
N GLU A 129 -4.69 3.93 24.61
CA GLU A 129 -3.58 3.26 25.31
C GLU A 129 -3.21 3.91 26.64
N GLU A 130 -3.30 5.23 26.75
CA GLU A 130 -3.10 5.98 27.99
C GLU A 130 -4.34 6.84 28.36
N PRO A 131 -5.46 6.24 28.81
CA PRO A 131 -6.68 6.97 29.16
C PRO A 131 -6.50 8.08 30.22
N SER A 132 -5.48 7.97 31.07
CA SER A 132 -5.09 9.00 32.05
C SER A 132 -4.68 10.33 31.38
N ARG A 133 -4.18 10.30 30.14
CA ARG A 133 -3.79 11.49 29.39
C ARG A 133 -4.95 12.17 28.65
N LYS A 134 -6.17 11.63 28.70
CA LYS A 134 -7.33 12.16 27.94
C LYS A 134 -7.51 13.68 28.06
N LYS A 135 -7.26 14.26 29.24
CA LYS A 135 -7.32 15.72 29.49
C LYS A 135 -6.34 16.55 28.64
N PHE A 136 -5.17 16.01 28.31
CA PHE A 136 -4.22 16.64 27.39
C PHE A 136 -4.77 16.76 25.95
N PHE A 137 -5.76 15.93 25.62
CA PHE A 137 -6.43 15.89 24.32
C PHE A 137 -7.84 16.50 24.34
N ASP A 138 -8.20 17.30 25.36
CA ASP A 138 -9.52 17.95 25.46
C ASP A 138 -9.86 18.80 24.21
N TRP A 139 -8.86 19.32 23.49
CA TRP A 139 -9.00 20.03 22.20
C TRP A 139 -9.62 19.19 21.07
N ARG A 140 -9.63 17.85 21.20
CA ARG A 140 -10.27 16.89 20.30
C ARG A 140 -11.73 16.58 20.63
N LYS A 141 -12.21 16.92 21.82
CA LYS A 141 -13.48 16.40 22.35
C LYS A 141 -14.65 16.67 21.39
N GLY A 142 -15.27 15.59 20.89
CA GLY A 142 -16.38 15.67 19.91
C GLY A 142 -15.94 15.87 18.46
N LYS A 143 -14.74 15.41 18.08
CA LYS A 143 -14.18 15.47 16.71
C LYS A 143 -13.55 14.12 16.34
N ASP A 144 -14.31 13.04 16.50
CA ASP A 144 -13.79 11.68 16.29
C ASP A 144 -13.67 11.31 14.81
N GLU A 145 -14.42 11.99 13.96
CA GLU A 145 -14.41 11.95 12.49
C GLU A 145 -13.25 12.74 11.85
N VAL A 146 -12.59 13.62 12.63
CA VAL A 146 -11.47 14.45 12.19
C VAL A 146 -10.15 13.77 12.52
N LYS A 147 -9.34 13.50 11.50
CA LYS A 147 -8.05 12.83 11.59
C LYS A 147 -6.92 13.85 11.53
N TYR A 148 -6.31 14.09 12.67
CA TYR A 148 -5.18 15.02 12.80
C TYR A 148 -3.90 14.25 12.51
N ILE A 149 -3.09 14.74 11.56
CA ILE A 149 -1.85 14.06 11.19
C ILE A 149 -0.84 14.15 12.34
N ASP A 150 -0.09 13.07 12.54
CA ASP A 150 0.97 12.98 13.55
C ASP A 150 2.29 12.52 12.89
N ILE A 151 3.40 12.76 13.59
CA ILE A 151 4.78 12.79 13.10
C ILE A 151 5.05 11.75 11.99
N GLY A 152 5.30 12.27 10.79
CA GLY A 152 5.68 11.49 9.62
C GLY A 152 7.18 11.14 9.57
N ALA A 153 7.48 10.03 8.88
CA ALA A 153 8.83 9.79 8.40
C ALA A 153 9.20 10.86 7.36
N HIS A 154 10.45 11.29 7.30
CA HIS A 154 10.84 12.33 6.35
C HIS A 154 12.27 12.20 5.86
N THR A 155 12.48 12.62 4.62
CA THR A 155 13.79 12.77 3.98
C THR A 155 14.15 14.25 3.87
N SER A 156 15.20 14.60 3.15
CA SER A 156 15.46 15.99 2.73
C SER A 156 14.50 16.49 1.65
N ASN A 157 13.75 15.60 1.00
CA ASN A 157 12.91 15.91 -0.17
C ASN A 157 11.40 15.73 0.09
N SER A 158 11.03 14.77 0.92
CA SER A 158 9.64 14.37 1.21
C SER A 158 9.38 14.28 2.71
N SER A 159 8.11 14.36 3.09
CA SER A 159 7.61 14.02 4.41
C SER A 159 6.32 13.21 4.27
N ASP A 160 6.31 12.05 4.89
CA ASP A 160 5.34 10.99 4.73
C ASP A 160 4.61 10.79 6.07
N TRP A 161 3.41 11.35 6.17
CA TRP A 161 2.62 11.47 7.40
C TRP A 161 1.51 10.43 7.49
N VAL A 162 1.29 9.86 8.67
CA VAL A 162 0.12 9.01 8.93
C VAL A 162 -1.07 9.90 9.24
N VAL A 163 -2.16 9.74 8.48
CA VAL A 163 -3.44 10.43 8.72
C VAL A 163 -4.25 9.62 9.73
N CYS A 164 -4.46 8.33 9.45
CA CYS A 164 -5.11 7.40 10.36
C CYS A 164 -4.75 5.94 10.03
N SER A 165 -4.97 5.05 11.00
CA SER A 165 -5.07 3.62 10.75
C SER A 165 -6.28 3.31 9.86
N LEU A 166 -6.15 2.26 9.05
CA LEU A 166 -7.22 1.70 8.25
C LEU A 166 -7.32 0.19 8.54
N PRO A 167 -8.25 -0.25 9.41
CA PRO A 167 -8.38 -1.67 9.73
C PRO A 167 -9.05 -2.43 8.59
N LEU A 168 -8.23 -3.13 7.81
CA LEU A 168 -8.70 -4.09 6.80
C LEU A 168 -8.86 -5.47 7.46
N GLU A 169 -10.02 -5.72 8.06
CA GLU A 169 -10.28 -6.95 8.85
C GLU A 169 -10.60 -8.17 7.98
N SER A 170 -11.00 -7.97 6.72
CA SER A 170 -11.40 -9.07 5.82
C SER A 170 -11.26 -8.69 4.33
N TYR A 171 -11.20 -9.68 3.44
CA TYR A 171 -11.21 -9.45 1.99
C TYR A 171 -12.56 -8.90 1.49
N GLY A 172 -12.56 -8.27 0.32
CA GLY A 172 -13.74 -7.69 -0.34
C GLY A 172 -13.54 -6.23 -0.74
N ARG A 173 -14.62 -5.57 -1.16
CA ARG A 173 -14.59 -4.20 -1.69
C ARG A 173 -14.65 -3.13 -0.58
N TYR A 174 -13.83 -2.11 -0.71
CA TYR A 174 -13.67 -0.97 0.20
C TYR A 174 -13.84 0.36 -0.53
N ARG A 175 -14.33 1.39 0.18
CA ARG A 175 -14.36 2.78 -0.26
C ARG A 175 -13.80 3.67 0.85
N ILE A 176 -12.88 4.56 0.49
CA ILE A 176 -12.28 5.56 1.38
C ILE A 176 -12.50 6.94 0.76
N ASP A 177 -13.17 7.82 1.49
CA ASP A 177 -13.40 9.22 1.14
C ASP A 177 -12.51 10.09 2.05
N ILE A 178 -11.70 10.98 1.46
CA ILE A 178 -10.74 11.83 2.16
C ILE A 178 -10.99 13.27 1.74
N SER A 179 -11.16 14.17 2.70
CA SER A 179 -11.38 15.60 2.42
C SER A 179 -10.60 16.53 3.35
N THR A 180 -10.28 17.72 2.87
CA THR A 180 -9.66 18.79 3.68
C THR A 180 -10.57 19.24 4.81
N GLN A 181 -9.98 19.87 5.83
CA GLN A 181 -10.73 20.55 6.87
C GLN A 181 -10.67 22.07 6.66
N PRO A 182 -11.80 22.80 6.67
CA PRO A 182 -11.82 24.24 6.44
C PRO A 182 -10.95 25.06 7.41
N SER A 183 -10.62 24.51 8.58
CA SER A 183 -9.75 25.13 9.59
C SER A 183 -8.27 24.75 9.48
N ASN A 184 -7.83 24.12 8.39
CA ASN A 184 -6.43 23.74 8.20
C ASN A 184 -5.51 24.96 8.05
N PRO A 185 -4.25 24.87 8.52
CA PRO A 185 -3.23 25.84 8.13
C PRO A 185 -2.94 25.74 6.63
N THR A 186 -2.67 26.87 5.98
CA THR A 186 -2.30 26.92 4.57
C THR A 186 -0.94 26.26 4.33
N LEU A 187 -0.95 24.99 3.93
CA LEU A 187 0.20 24.32 3.32
C LEU A 187 0.29 24.72 1.84
N LYS A 188 1.50 24.87 1.30
CA LYS A 188 1.73 25.19 -0.12
C LYS A 188 2.58 24.12 -0.76
N ASP A 189 1.93 23.05 -1.20
CA ASP A 189 2.57 21.96 -1.94
C ASP A 189 1.67 21.48 -3.10
N PRO A 190 2.00 21.82 -4.36
CA PRO A 190 1.26 21.36 -5.53
C PRO A 190 1.57 19.90 -5.90
N THR A 191 2.50 19.25 -5.21
CA THR A 191 2.90 17.85 -5.41
C THR A 191 2.40 16.90 -4.33
N ALA A 192 1.63 17.42 -3.36
CA ALA A 192 1.08 16.63 -2.26
C ALA A 192 0.18 15.49 -2.77
N GLN A 193 0.23 14.36 -2.07
CA GLN A 193 -0.56 13.17 -2.39
C GLN A 193 -1.19 12.57 -1.14
N VAL A 194 -2.43 12.12 -1.24
CA VAL A 194 -3.01 11.18 -0.27
C VAL A 194 -2.86 9.76 -0.79
N SER A 195 -2.77 8.80 0.12
CA SER A 195 -2.57 7.39 -0.21
C SER A 195 -3.34 6.44 0.71
N VAL A 196 -3.67 5.26 0.17
CA VAL A 196 -4.09 4.09 0.94
C VAL A 196 -3.02 3.02 0.74
N GLN A 197 -2.34 2.64 1.82
CA GLN A 197 -1.19 1.74 1.74
C GLN A 197 -0.96 0.95 3.03
N LYS A 198 -0.13 -0.09 2.94
CA LYS A 198 0.46 -0.75 4.12
C LYS A 198 1.24 0.27 4.96
N ARG A 199 1.14 0.20 6.29
CA ARG A 199 1.85 1.13 7.19
C ARG A 199 3.36 1.00 6.97
N TRP A 200 4.05 2.14 6.88
CA TRP A 200 5.50 2.15 6.77
C TRP A 200 6.13 1.45 7.97
N THR A 201 6.87 0.39 7.73
CA THR A 201 7.83 -0.14 8.71
C THR A 201 9.05 0.77 8.67
N SER A 202 9.36 1.42 9.78
CA SER A 202 10.63 2.14 9.92
C SER A 202 11.79 1.14 9.76
N SER A 203 12.52 1.25 8.64
CA SER A 203 13.79 0.57 8.45
C SER A 203 14.74 0.98 9.58
N LYS A 204 15.23 -0.02 10.32
CA LYS A 204 16.29 0.17 11.33
C LYS A 204 17.65 0.32 10.66
#